data_AF-A0A177EL16-F1
#
_entry.id   AF-A0A177EL16-F1
#
_cell.length_a   1.000
_cell.length_b   1.000
_cell.length_c   1.000
_cell.angle_alpha   90.00
_cell.angle_beta   90.00
_cell.angle_gamma   90.00
#
_symmetry.space_group_name_H-M   'P 1'
#
loop_
_entity.id
_entity.type
_entity.pdbx_description
1 polymer ?
#
loop_
_entity_poly.entity_id
_entity_poly.type
_entity_poly.pdbx_seq_one_letter_code
_entity_poly.pdbx_strand_id
1 'polypeptide(L)'
;MKILGVPVTVKNRMTQNAVASLGIITSLYGNLDIGKPYRLRSPDLFSFLNRFYHLTHIGLILTAITLGMCILYRDRCTSNTQKEQVDNFMYKLYPHIFALTITVELFIPISFWVMWHMDKSLVVNPSSYVGEDSISLFFNLCMHGFPTVFLLVEFFYIELLNTMASYGLLFLFFIGYIILMHICYELNGYWPYGVIKTLTGTYRILFFCVCYISICTVYYILTVINKYIWRRTRISTNNKKEKRITEQEKIK
;
A
#
# COMPACT_ATOMS: atom_id res chain seq x y z
N MET A 1 17.16 -13.30 18.23
CA MET A 1 16.14 -12.49 17.52
C MET A 1 14.84 -12.59 18.32
N LYS A 2 14.49 -11.56 19.11
CA LYS A 2 13.23 -11.56 19.87
C LYS A 2 12.09 -11.50 18.86
N ILE A 3 11.37 -12.59 18.71
CA ILE A 3 10.19 -12.67 17.84
C ILE A 3 9.18 -11.65 18.36
N LEU A 4 8.67 -10.91 17.39
CA LEU A 4 7.75 -9.79 17.48
C LEU A 4 6.65 -10.01 18.52
N GLY A 5 6.30 -8.92 19.21
CA GLY A 5 5.22 -8.93 20.18
C GLY A 5 3.95 -9.49 19.52
N VAL A 6 3.36 -10.48 20.17
CA VAL A 6 2.02 -11.00 19.83
C VAL A 6 1.10 -9.81 19.54
N PRO A 7 0.33 -9.83 18.44
CA PRO A 7 -0.50 -8.70 18.07
C PRO A 7 -1.40 -8.29 19.22
N VAL A 8 -1.74 -7.00 19.30
CA VAL A 8 -2.92 -6.54 20.03
C VAL A 8 -4.02 -7.55 19.76
N THR A 9 -4.47 -8.25 20.81
CA THR A 9 -5.51 -9.27 20.76
C THR A 9 -6.51 -8.91 19.69
N VAL A 10 -6.61 -9.75 18.65
CA VAL A 10 -7.56 -9.67 17.53
C VAL A 10 -8.95 -9.72 18.16
N LYS A 11 -9.42 -8.58 18.69
CA LYS A 11 -10.64 -8.52 19.51
C LYS A 11 -11.88 -8.72 18.62
N ASN A 12 -11.73 -8.49 17.30
CA ASN A 12 -12.78 -8.71 16.32
C ASN A 12 -12.21 -9.13 14.94
N ARG A 13 -11.82 -10.41 14.83
CA ARG A 13 -11.29 -11.02 13.59
C ARG A 13 -12.23 -10.85 12.40
N MET A 14 -13.53 -11.05 12.63
CA MET A 14 -14.55 -10.99 11.59
C MET A 14 -14.63 -9.59 10.99
N THR A 15 -14.67 -8.55 11.83
CA THR A 15 -14.67 -7.16 11.35
C THR A 15 -13.40 -6.82 10.59
N GLN A 16 -12.22 -7.27 11.05
CA GLN A 16 -10.96 -6.96 10.36
C GLN A 16 -10.86 -7.67 9.00
N ASN A 17 -11.25 -8.94 8.92
CA ASN A 17 -11.33 -9.66 7.65
C ASN A 17 -12.36 -9.00 6.71
N ALA A 18 -13.49 -8.51 7.24
CA ALA A 18 -14.47 -7.77 6.43
C ALA A 18 -13.89 -6.46 5.86
N VAL A 19 -13.13 -5.71 6.66
CA VAL A 19 -12.45 -4.48 6.22
C VAL A 19 -11.40 -4.80 5.14
N ALA A 20 -10.57 -5.82 5.35
CA ALA A 20 -9.59 -6.25 4.36
C ALA A 20 -10.26 -6.72 3.06
N SER A 21 -11.35 -7.48 3.14
CA SER A 21 -12.15 -7.89 1.97
C SER A 21 -12.73 -6.70 1.21
N LEU A 22 -13.23 -5.68 1.91
CA LEU A 22 -13.72 -4.45 1.27
C LEU A 22 -12.58 -3.71 0.55
N GLY A 23 -11.39 -3.69 1.14
CA GLY A 23 -10.19 -3.15 0.50
C GLY A 23 -9.79 -3.93 -0.76
N ILE A 24 -9.87 -5.26 -0.74
CA ILE A 24 -9.65 -6.10 -1.93
C ILE A 24 -10.68 -5.76 -3.01
N ILE A 25 -11.97 -5.74 -2.66
CA ILE A 25 -13.06 -5.48 -3.61
C ILE A 25 -12.91 -4.09 -4.24
N THR A 26 -12.65 -3.05 -3.44
CA THR A 26 -12.47 -1.69 -3.97
C THR A 26 -11.20 -1.55 -4.81
N SER A 27 -10.13 -2.25 -4.45
CA SER A 27 -8.89 -2.27 -5.24
C SER A 27 -9.10 -2.96 -6.60
N LEU A 28 -9.79 -4.10 -6.61
CA LEU A 28 -10.17 -4.79 -7.85
C LEU A 28 -11.12 -3.94 -8.68
N TYR A 29 -12.14 -3.33 -8.07
CA TYR A 29 -13.08 -2.44 -8.75
C TYR A 29 -12.37 -1.24 -9.41
N GLY A 30 -11.45 -0.57 -8.70
CA GLY A 30 -10.65 0.53 -9.26
C GLY A 30 -9.69 0.09 -10.37
N ASN A 31 -9.26 -1.17 -10.36
CA ASN A 31 -8.36 -1.71 -11.37
C ASN A 31 -9.10 -2.11 -12.67
N LEU A 32 -10.39 -2.45 -12.53
CA LEU A 32 -11.29 -2.79 -13.63
C LEU A 32 -11.91 -1.53 -14.24
N ASP A 33 -12.24 -1.59 -15.53
CA ASP A 33 -12.92 -0.47 -16.24
C ASP A 33 -14.41 -0.33 -15.92
N ILE A 34 -14.94 -1.17 -15.04
CA ILE A 34 -16.37 -1.27 -14.75
C ILE A 34 -16.92 0.07 -14.23
N GLY A 35 -16.14 0.79 -13.43
CA GLY A 35 -16.54 2.10 -12.91
C GLY A 35 -16.27 3.29 -13.82
N LYS A 36 -15.65 3.09 -14.99
CA LYS A 36 -15.45 4.15 -15.99
C LYS A 36 -16.70 4.33 -16.86
N PRO A 37 -16.99 5.57 -17.30
CA PRO A 37 -17.91 5.83 -18.41
C PRO A 37 -17.60 4.98 -19.63
N TYR A 38 -18.61 4.56 -20.40
CA TYR A 38 -18.46 3.61 -21.50
C TYR A 38 -17.36 4.01 -22.50
N ARG A 39 -17.31 5.30 -22.87
CA ARG A 39 -16.30 5.88 -23.78
C ARG A 39 -14.84 5.74 -23.32
N LEU A 40 -14.62 5.52 -22.01
CA LEU A 40 -13.29 5.42 -21.39
C LEU A 40 -12.89 3.98 -21.07
N ARG A 41 -13.75 3.00 -21.37
CA ARG A 41 -13.45 1.58 -21.16
C ARG A 41 -12.56 1.07 -22.28
N SER A 42 -11.62 0.21 -21.93
CA SER A 42 -10.78 -0.49 -22.89
C SER A 42 -11.64 -1.38 -23.79
N PRO A 43 -11.55 -1.23 -25.13
CA PRO A 43 -12.35 -2.02 -26.07
C PRO A 43 -11.87 -3.47 -26.19
N ASP A 44 -10.61 -3.73 -25.86
CA ASP A 44 -9.96 -5.03 -26.02
C ASP A 44 -8.93 -5.31 -24.89
N LEU A 45 -8.41 -6.54 -24.85
CA LEU A 45 -7.46 -6.99 -23.82
C LEU A 45 -6.14 -6.21 -23.85
N PHE A 46 -5.59 -5.87 -25.02
CA PHE A 46 -4.33 -5.14 -25.11
C PHE A 46 -4.49 -3.72 -24.58
N SER A 47 -5.57 -3.03 -24.99
CA SER A 47 -5.96 -1.73 -24.43
C SER A 47 -6.20 -1.80 -22.92
N PHE A 48 -6.72 -2.93 -22.42
CA PHE A 48 -6.88 -3.16 -20.99
C PHE A 48 -5.52 -3.29 -20.29
N LEU A 49 -4.59 -4.07 -20.83
CA LEU A 49 -3.28 -4.32 -20.23
C LEU A 49 -2.38 -3.07 -20.20
N ASN A 50 -2.54 -2.14 -21.15
CA ASN A 50 -1.75 -0.90 -21.19
C ASN A 50 -1.89 -0.04 -19.92
N ARG A 51 -2.96 -0.19 -19.14
CA ARG A 51 -3.11 0.52 -17.87
C ARG A 51 -2.01 0.21 -16.86
N PHE A 52 -1.40 -0.97 -16.94
CA PHE A 52 -0.40 -1.44 -15.99
C PHE A 52 0.96 -0.74 -16.13
N TYR A 53 1.12 0.17 -17.11
CA TYR A 53 2.22 1.14 -17.10
C TYR A 53 2.05 2.22 -16.03
N HIS A 54 0.83 2.47 -15.54
CA HIS A 54 0.57 3.41 -14.46
C HIS A 54 0.74 2.75 -13.10
N LEU A 55 1.42 3.46 -12.20
CA LEU A 55 1.77 3.01 -10.85
C LEU A 55 0.53 2.66 -10.04
N THR A 56 -0.55 3.42 -10.21
CA THR A 56 -1.83 3.20 -9.54
C THR A 56 -2.34 1.78 -9.77
N HIS A 57 -2.33 1.27 -11.00
CA HIS A 57 -2.85 -0.06 -11.30
C HIS A 57 -1.97 -1.19 -10.72
N ILE A 58 -0.65 -0.99 -10.68
CA ILE A 58 0.28 -1.89 -9.99
C ILE A 58 0.02 -1.85 -8.47
N GLY A 59 -0.18 -0.66 -7.92
CA GLY A 59 -0.52 -0.45 -6.50
C GLY A 59 -1.79 -1.21 -6.12
N LEU A 60 -2.88 -1.06 -6.89
CA LEU A 60 -4.15 -1.74 -6.62
C LEU A 60 -4.00 -3.27 -6.55
N ILE A 61 -3.21 -3.87 -7.46
CA ILE A 61 -2.89 -5.31 -7.42
C ILE A 61 -2.11 -5.64 -6.15
N LEU A 62 -1.07 -4.85 -5.85
CA LEU A 62 -0.23 -5.06 -4.69
C LEU A 62 -1.03 -4.94 -3.38
N THR A 63 -1.98 -4.00 -3.31
CA THR A 63 -2.93 -3.84 -2.21
C THR A 63 -3.82 -5.06 -2.06
N ALA A 64 -4.44 -5.54 -3.14
CA ALA A 64 -5.29 -6.73 -3.09
C ALA A 64 -4.51 -7.97 -2.61
N ILE A 65 -3.30 -8.18 -3.12
CA ILE A 65 -2.41 -9.27 -2.67
C ILE A 65 -2.06 -9.10 -1.18
N THR A 66 -1.68 -7.90 -0.75
CA THR A 66 -1.25 -7.63 0.62
C THR A 66 -2.38 -7.84 1.63
N LEU A 67 -3.59 -7.36 1.33
CA LEU A 67 -4.76 -7.56 2.17
C LEU A 67 -5.20 -9.03 2.19
N GLY A 68 -5.07 -9.75 1.07
CA GLY A 68 -5.27 -11.20 1.03
C GLY A 68 -4.27 -11.95 1.90
N MET A 69 -2.98 -11.59 1.84
CA MET A 69 -1.95 -12.11 2.74
C MET A 69 -2.26 -11.80 4.21
N CYS A 70 -2.83 -10.63 4.52
CA CYS A 70 -3.23 -10.28 5.88
C CYS A 70 -4.31 -11.23 6.42
N ILE A 71 -5.34 -11.54 5.63
CA ILE A 71 -6.39 -12.50 6.01
C ILE A 71 -5.77 -13.87 6.28
N LEU A 72 -4.93 -14.38 5.37
CA LEU A 72 -4.25 -15.67 5.52
C LEU A 72 -3.31 -15.69 6.73
N TYR A 73 -2.59 -14.60 6.98
CA TYR A 73 -1.72 -14.42 8.13
C TYR A 73 -2.51 -14.48 9.44
N ARG A 74 -3.61 -13.72 9.55
CA ARG A 74 -4.48 -13.69 10.72
C ARG A 74 -5.11 -15.05 11.02
N ASP A 75 -5.50 -15.78 9.98
CA ASP A 75 -6.10 -17.10 10.11
C ASP A 75 -5.08 -18.13 10.65
N ARG A 76 -3.81 -18.06 10.21
CA ARG A 76 -2.75 -18.97 10.67
C ARG A 76 -2.16 -18.62 12.04
N CYS A 77 -2.25 -17.37 12.49
CA CYS A 77 -1.82 -16.96 13.83
C CYS A 77 -2.63 -17.61 14.97
N THR A 78 -3.79 -18.21 14.66
CA THR A 78 -4.65 -18.88 15.65
C THR A 78 -4.32 -20.34 15.93
N SER A 79 -3.44 -20.99 15.16
CA SER A 79 -2.96 -22.34 15.49
C SER A 79 -1.87 -22.26 16.56
N ASN A 80 -1.98 -23.07 17.60
CA ASN A 80 -1.16 -22.98 18.82
C ASN A 80 0.29 -23.51 18.64
N THR A 81 0.84 -23.47 17.43
CA THR A 81 2.18 -23.97 17.10
C THR A 81 3.16 -22.83 16.91
N GLN A 82 3.55 -22.18 18.01
CA GLN A 82 4.60 -21.13 18.02
C GLN A 82 5.90 -21.53 17.31
N LYS A 83 6.20 -22.85 17.24
CA LYS A 83 7.40 -23.39 16.59
C LYS A 83 7.29 -23.47 15.06
N GLU A 84 6.09 -23.58 14.52
CA GLU A 84 5.81 -23.72 13.07
C GLU A 84 5.67 -22.34 12.38
N GLN A 85 5.33 -21.32 13.16
CA GLN A 85 5.18 -19.92 12.72
C GLN A 85 6.52 -19.25 12.36
N VAL A 86 7.64 -19.72 12.93
CA VAL A 86 8.98 -19.13 12.73
C VAL A 86 9.61 -19.54 11.39
N ASP A 87 9.28 -20.72 10.88
CA ASP A 87 9.85 -21.25 9.64
C ASP A 87 8.96 -21.04 8.41
N ASN A 88 7.71 -20.62 8.62
CA ASN A 88 6.79 -20.37 7.53
C ASN A 88 7.18 -19.09 6.75
N PHE A 89 7.53 -19.28 5.48
CA PHE A 89 7.88 -18.23 4.52
C PHE A 89 6.93 -17.03 4.54
N MET A 90 5.63 -17.26 4.72
CA MET A 90 4.63 -16.19 4.75
C MET A 90 4.85 -15.21 5.92
N TYR A 91 5.30 -15.67 7.09
CA TYR A 91 5.56 -14.80 8.25
C TYR A 91 6.82 -13.95 8.09
N LYS A 92 7.78 -14.43 7.29
CA LYS A 92 8.98 -13.68 6.92
C LYS A 92 8.68 -12.68 5.80
N LEU A 93 7.90 -13.09 4.79
CA LEU A 93 7.62 -12.28 3.60
C LEU A 93 6.58 -11.19 3.86
N TYR A 94 5.47 -11.52 4.54
CA TYR A 94 4.33 -10.62 4.68
C TYR A 94 4.69 -9.23 5.26
N PRO A 95 5.50 -9.10 6.34
CA PRO A 95 5.88 -7.79 6.86
C PRO A 95 6.64 -6.92 5.86
N HIS A 96 7.48 -7.52 5.01
CA HIS A 96 8.22 -6.80 3.98
C HIS A 96 7.31 -6.37 2.82
N ILE A 97 6.40 -7.25 2.38
CA ILE A 97 5.39 -6.92 1.36
C ILE A 97 4.48 -5.83 1.89
N PHE A 98 3.96 -5.97 3.11
CA PHE A 98 3.13 -4.95 3.74
C PHE A 98 3.84 -3.59 3.79
N ALA A 99 5.11 -3.56 4.23
CA ALA A 99 5.91 -2.34 4.29
C ALA A 99 6.09 -1.69 2.90
N LEU A 100 6.36 -2.48 1.86
CA LEU A 100 6.43 -2.01 0.47
C LEU A 100 5.09 -1.40 0.05
N THR A 101 4.01 -2.17 0.19
CA THR A 101 2.67 -1.81 -0.31
C THR A 101 2.16 -0.54 0.35
N ILE A 102 2.15 -0.46 1.68
CA ILE A 102 1.63 0.72 2.37
C ILE A 102 2.44 1.98 2.08
N THR A 103 3.76 1.84 1.85
CA THR A 103 4.60 2.97 1.50
C THR A 103 4.25 3.49 0.10
N VAL A 104 4.18 2.60 -0.89
CA VAL A 104 3.82 2.94 -2.27
C VAL A 104 2.41 3.52 -2.32
N GLU A 105 1.46 2.92 -1.59
CA GLU A 105 0.07 3.35 -1.54
C GLU A 105 -0.17 4.63 -0.76
N LEU A 106 0.74 5.07 0.09
CA LEU A 106 0.71 6.44 0.62
C LEU A 106 1.31 7.44 -0.36
N PHE A 107 2.34 7.03 -1.11
CA PHE A 107 2.96 7.89 -2.13
C PHE A 107 2.02 8.19 -3.31
N ILE A 108 1.24 7.21 -3.78
CA ILE A 108 0.30 7.36 -4.91
C ILE A 108 -0.71 8.51 -4.69
N PRO A 109 -1.57 8.53 -3.66
CA PRO A 109 -2.51 9.64 -3.43
C PRO A 109 -1.80 10.97 -3.28
N ILE A 110 -0.72 11.02 -2.49
CA ILE A 110 -0.02 12.28 -2.21
C ILE A 110 0.48 12.88 -3.52
N SER A 111 1.19 12.10 -4.32
CA SER A 111 1.72 12.57 -5.60
C SER A 111 0.61 12.86 -6.62
N PHE A 112 -0.38 11.98 -6.73
CA PHE A 112 -1.51 12.12 -7.65
C PHE A 112 -2.31 13.40 -7.36
N TRP A 113 -2.80 13.59 -6.14
CA TRP A 113 -3.67 14.72 -5.81
C TRP A 113 -2.93 16.05 -5.84
N VAL A 114 -1.66 16.08 -5.41
CA VAL A 114 -0.83 17.29 -5.53
C VAL A 114 -0.69 17.68 -7.01
N MET A 115 -0.24 16.77 -7.87
CA MET A 115 -0.09 17.07 -9.30
C MET A 115 -1.42 17.38 -9.97
N TRP A 116 -2.48 16.64 -9.61
CA TRP A 116 -3.84 16.85 -10.09
C TRP A 116 -4.34 18.27 -9.86
N HIS A 117 -4.11 18.81 -8.66
CA HIS A 117 -4.53 20.15 -8.30
C HIS A 117 -3.66 21.24 -8.94
N MET A 118 -2.37 20.97 -9.14
CA MET A 118 -1.47 21.88 -9.85
C MET A 118 -1.83 21.96 -11.33
N ASP A 119 -1.84 20.82 -12.02
CA ASP A 119 -2.27 20.65 -13.40
C ASP A 119 -2.60 19.17 -13.67
N LYS A 120 -3.88 18.90 -13.97
CA LYS A 120 -4.38 17.55 -14.25
C LYS A 120 -3.61 16.86 -15.38
N SER A 121 -3.12 17.61 -16.37
CA SER A 121 -2.39 17.07 -17.53
C SER A 121 -1.09 16.37 -17.15
N LEU A 122 -0.55 16.64 -15.95
CA LEU A 122 0.67 16.02 -15.44
C LEU A 122 0.49 14.54 -15.10
N VAL A 123 -0.72 14.13 -14.71
CA VAL A 123 -1.02 12.78 -14.20
C VAL A 123 -2.11 12.05 -14.96
N VAL A 124 -3.02 12.77 -15.60
CA VAL A 124 -4.16 12.18 -16.32
C VAL A 124 -4.47 12.96 -17.59
N ASN A 125 -5.31 12.37 -18.45
CA ASN A 125 -5.97 13.12 -19.51
C ASN A 125 -7.13 13.95 -18.90
N PRO A 126 -7.11 15.30 -18.96
CA PRO A 126 -8.16 16.14 -18.37
C PRO A 126 -9.56 15.83 -18.92
N SER A 127 -9.67 15.41 -20.18
CA SER A 127 -10.95 15.08 -20.83
C SER A 127 -11.65 13.85 -20.22
N SER A 128 -10.93 13.02 -19.46
CA SER A 128 -11.52 11.90 -18.74
C SER A 128 -12.29 12.33 -17.47
N TYR A 129 -12.16 13.58 -17.05
CA TYR A 129 -12.63 14.07 -15.74
C TYR A 129 -13.39 15.40 -15.80
N VAL A 130 -13.84 15.80 -16.99
CA VAL A 130 -14.69 16.97 -17.23
C VAL A 130 -15.92 16.53 -18.03
N GLY A 131 -17.08 17.14 -17.75
CA GLY A 131 -18.34 16.86 -18.44
C GLY A 131 -19.22 15.80 -17.77
N GLU A 132 -20.38 15.53 -18.39
CA GLU A 132 -21.40 14.60 -17.87
C GLU A 132 -20.91 13.14 -17.83
N ASP A 133 -20.04 12.74 -18.77
CA ASP A 133 -19.41 11.42 -18.82
C ASP A 133 -17.99 11.42 -18.24
N SER A 134 -17.80 12.05 -17.07
CA SER A 134 -16.52 12.08 -16.36
C SER A 134 -16.34 10.89 -15.42
N ILE A 135 -15.10 10.56 -15.09
CA ILE A 135 -14.80 9.59 -14.02
C ILE A 135 -15.40 10.11 -12.70
N SER A 136 -16.23 9.29 -12.07
CA SER A 136 -16.86 9.62 -10.80
C SER A 136 -15.81 9.76 -9.68
N LEU A 137 -16.11 10.60 -8.69
CA LEU A 137 -15.27 10.74 -7.49
C LEU A 137 -15.08 9.39 -6.78
N PHE A 138 -16.13 8.57 -6.72
CA PHE A 138 -16.06 7.24 -6.10
C PHE A 138 -15.05 6.35 -6.81
N PHE A 139 -15.11 6.26 -8.14
CA PHE A 139 -14.13 5.47 -8.91
C PHE A 139 -12.71 6.04 -8.76
N ASN A 140 -12.56 7.36 -8.74
CA ASN A 140 -11.28 8.02 -8.52
C ASN A 140 -10.71 7.68 -7.12
N LEU A 141 -11.56 7.63 -6.08
CA LEU A 141 -11.17 7.19 -4.74
C LEU A 141 -10.84 5.70 -4.69
N CYS A 142 -11.55 4.84 -5.43
CA CYS A 142 -11.17 3.42 -5.56
C CYS A 142 -9.78 3.25 -6.17
N MET A 143 -9.39 4.11 -7.11
CA MET A 143 -8.07 4.08 -7.72
C MET A 143 -6.99 4.68 -6.83
N HIS A 144 -7.25 5.83 -6.20
CA HIS A 144 -6.19 6.66 -5.61
C HIS A 144 -6.31 6.91 -4.11
N GLY A 145 -7.37 6.47 -3.41
CA GLY A 145 -7.59 6.81 -2.00
C GLY A 145 -7.91 5.63 -1.09
N PHE A 146 -8.92 4.85 -1.44
CA PHE A 146 -9.37 3.72 -0.62
C PHE A 146 -8.30 2.67 -0.34
N PRO A 147 -7.43 2.26 -1.30
CA PRO A 147 -6.33 1.32 -1.03
C PRO A 147 -5.49 1.74 0.20
N THR A 148 -5.09 3.00 0.23
CA THR A 148 -4.35 3.62 1.35
C THR A 148 -5.11 3.56 2.66
N VAL A 149 -6.41 3.87 2.65
CA VAL A 149 -7.26 3.84 3.84
C VAL A 149 -7.32 2.44 4.43
N PHE A 150 -7.55 1.43 3.61
CA PHE A 150 -7.64 0.04 4.08
C PHE A 150 -6.29 -0.49 4.61
N LEU A 151 -5.17 -0.15 3.96
CA LEU A 151 -3.84 -0.48 4.47
C LEU A 151 -3.49 0.26 5.77
N LEU A 152 -3.93 1.51 5.93
CA LEU A 152 -3.77 2.26 7.18
C LEU A 152 -4.57 1.65 8.33
N VAL A 153 -5.73 1.03 8.07
CA VAL A 153 -6.43 0.26 9.11
C VAL A 153 -5.58 -0.94 9.51
N GLU A 154 -5.01 -1.69 8.56
CA GLU A 154 -4.16 -2.84 8.85
C GLU A 154 -2.83 -2.47 9.54
N PHE A 155 -2.31 -1.26 9.29
CA PHE A 155 -1.10 -0.73 9.90
C PHE A 155 -1.13 -0.72 11.43
N PHE A 156 -2.31 -0.56 12.04
CA PHE A 156 -2.46 -0.60 13.50
C PHE A 156 -2.34 -2.02 14.10
N TYR A 157 -2.38 -3.06 13.26
CA TYR A 157 -2.35 -4.46 13.70
C TYR A 157 -1.05 -5.18 13.37
N ILE A 158 -0.14 -4.54 12.63
CA ILE A 158 1.17 -5.09 12.27
C ILE A 158 2.30 -4.21 12.81
N GLU A 159 3.34 -4.83 13.38
CA GLU A 159 4.59 -4.13 13.73
C GLU A 159 5.46 -4.07 12.48
N LEU A 160 5.65 -2.86 11.95
CA LEU A 160 6.52 -2.61 10.81
C LEU A 160 7.98 -2.79 11.20
N LEU A 161 8.69 -3.56 10.38
CA LEU A 161 10.13 -3.72 10.49
C LEU A 161 10.82 -2.55 9.79
N ASN A 162 11.61 -1.76 10.52
CA ASN A 162 12.55 -0.79 9.93
C ASN A 162 13.87 -1.50 9.64
N THR A 163 14.04 -2.00 8.41
CA THR A 163 15.20 -2.82 8.02
C THR A 163 15.75 -2.39 6.67
N MET A 164 17.04 -2.61 6.45
CA MET A 164 17.68 -2.38 5.14
C MET A 164 17.06 -3.25 4.03
N ALA A 165 16.55 -4.44 4.37
CA ALA A 165 15.83 -5.29 3.43
C ALA A 165 14.57 -4.60 2.87
N SER A 166 13.80 -3.91 3.71
CA SER A 166 12.63 -3.16 3.27
C SER A 166 13.01 -1.95 2.39
N TYR A 167 14.08 -1.22 2.71
CA TYR A 167 14.61 -0.16 1.83
C TYR A 167 15.12 -0.71 0.49
N GLY A 168 15.80 -1.86 0.51
CA GLY A 168 16.25 -2.55 -0.70
C GLY A 168 15.08 -3.00 -1.58
N LEU A 169 14.00 -3.50 -0.98
CA LEU A 169 12.78 -3.86 -1.71
C LEU A 169 12.09 -2.63 -2.32
N LEU A 170 12.03 -1.50 -1.60
CA LEU A 170 11.53 -0.23 -2.13
C LEU A 170 12.38 0.27 -3.30
N PHE A 171 13.71 0.16 -3.19
CA PHE A 171 14.63 0.52 -4.27
C PHE A 171 14.42 -0.36 -5.51
N LEU A 172 14.34 -1.68 -5.33
CA LEU A 172 14.13 -2.62 -6.43
C LEU A 172 12.78 -2.35 -7.13
N PHE A 173 11.71 -2.13 -6.35
CA PHE A 173 10.42 -1.76 -6.90
C PHE A 173 10.49 -0.44 -7.68
N PHE A 174 11.16 0.57 -7.13
CA PHE A 174 11.33 1.88 -7.76
C PHE A 174 12.09 1.79 -9.10
N ILE A 175 13.23 1.11 -9.12
CA ILE A 175 14.02 0.90 -10.34
C ILE A 175 13.24 0.06 -11.36
N GLY A 176 12.57 -1.00 -10.90
CA GLY A 176 11.70 -1.81 -11.76
C GLY A 176 10.60 -0.97 -12.42
N TYR A 177 10.00 -0.05 -11.67
CA TYR A 177 8.99 0.85 -12.21
C TYR A 177 9.55 1.87 -13.21
N ILE A 178 10.75 2.41 -12.97
CA ILE A 178 11.45 3.26 -13.95
C ILE A 178 11.71 2.50 -15.25
N ILE A 179 12.21 1.27 -15.16
CA ILE A 179 12.45 0.42 -16.33
C ILE A 179 11.15 0.20 -17.09
N LEU A 180 10.05 -0.12 -16.38
CA LEU A 180 8.74 -0.29 -16.99
C LEU A 180 8.26 0.96 -17.74
N MET A 181 8.47 2.16 -17.17
CA MET A 181 8.13 3.42 -17.86
C MET A 181 8.96 3.63 -19.13
N HIS A 182 10.24 3.26 -19.12
CA HIS A 182 11.08 3.34 -20.32
C HIS A 182 10.61 2.34 -21.38
N ILE A 183 10.30 1.10 -20.99
CA ILE A 183 9.72 0.10 -21.89
C ILE A 183 8.42 0.63 -22.52
N CYS A 184 7.57 1.29 -21.74
CA CYS A 184 6.35 1.93 -22.26
C CYS A 184 6.67 2.98 -23.34
N TYR A 185 7.67 3.83 -23.09
CA TYR A 185 8.10 4.86 -24.05
C TYR A 185 8.66 4.25 -25.34
N GLU A 186 9.52 3.24 -25.24
CA GLU A 186 10.12 2.58 -26.42
C GLU A 186 9.07 1.85 -27.27
N LEU A 187 8.08 1.21 -26.64
CA LEU A 187 7.05 0.45 -27.36
C LEU A 187 5.93 1.32 -27.92
N ASN A 188 5.50 2.35 -27.18
CA ASN A 188 4.30 3.12 -27.50
C ASN A 188 4.59 4.55 -27.98
N GLY A 189 5.81 5.04 -27.82
CA GLY A 189 6.21 6.40 -28.20
C GLY A 189 5.74 7.50 -27.24
N TYR A 190 5.18 7.16 -26.08
CA TYR A 190 4.73 8.13 -25.09
C TYR A 190 5.03 7.71 -23.64
N TRP A 191 5.19 8.70 -22.76
CA TRP A 191 5.38 8.48 -21.33
C TRP A 191 4.04 8.25 -20.63
N PRO A 192 3.97 7.38 -19.61
CA PRO A 192 2.74 7.15 -18.83
C PRO A 192 2.22 8.40 -18.09
N TYR A 193 3.08 9.39 -17.85
CA TYR A 193 2.72 10.63 -17.16
C TYR A 193 3.17 11.86 -17.93
N GLY A 194 2.32 12.88 -17.96
CA GLY A 194 2.63 14.17 -18.57
C GLY A 194 3.85 14.84 -17.94
N VAL A 195 4.03 14.72 -16.61
CA VAL A 195 5.20 15.28 -15.92
C VAL A 195 6.53 14.70 -16.42
N ILE A 196 6.57 13.42 -16.81
CA ILE A 196 7.81 12.83 -17.34
C ILE A 196 8.06 13.26 -18.78
N LYS A 197 6.98 13.47 -19.55
CA LYS A 197 7.05 13.99 -20.91
C LYS A 197 7.61 15.42 -20.94
N THR A 198 7.22 16.27 -19.99
CA THR A 198 7.67 17.68 -19.94
C THR A 198 9.12 17.83 -19.49
N LEU A 199 9.61 16.93 -18.63
CA LEU A 199 10.99 16.96 -18.14
C LEU A 199 11.94 16.22 -19.08
N THR A 200 13.08 16.83 -19.41
CA THR A 200 14.12 16.22 -20.26
C THR A 200 15.46 16.11 -19.52
N GLY A 201 16.29 15.15 -19.94
CA GLY A 201 17.66 14.96 -19.46
C GLY A 201 17.78 14.98 -17.93
N THR A 202 18.60 15.90 -17.43
CA THR A 202 18.91 16.07 -16.00
C THR A 202 17.68 16.30 -15.12
N TYR A 203 16.69 17.07 -15.60
CA TYR A 203 15.50 17.36 -14.78
C TYR A 203 14.63 16.13 -14.53
N ARG A 204 14.62 15.18 -15.48
CA ARG A 204 13.92 13.90 -15.31
C ARG A 204 14.63 13.03 -14.27
N ILE A 205 15.96 13.01 -14.27
CA ILE A 205 16.77 12.31 -13.26
C ILE A 205 16.49 12.90 -11.87
N LEU A 206 16.53 14.23 -11.75
CA LEU A 206 16.24 14.92 -10.49
C LEU A 206 14.81 14.62 -9.99
N PHE A 207 13.82 14.61 -10.88
CA PHE A 207 12.45 14.24 -10.53
C PHE A 207 12.37 12.82 -9.95
N PHE A 208 13.01 11.84 -10.60
CA PHE A 208 13.07 10.48 -10.07
C PHE A 208 13.79 10.40 -8.73
N CYS A 209 14.89 11.12 -8.54
CA CYS A 209 15.56 11.21 -7.25
C CYS A 209 14.62 11.77 -6.15
N VAL A 210 13.88 12.84 -6.44
CA VAL A 210 12.89 13.41 -5.52
C VAL A 210 11.77 12.42 -5.20
N CYS A 211 11.25 11.69 -6.20
CA CYS A 211 10.25 10.64 -5.98
C CYS A 211 10.78 9.54 -5.05
N TYR A 212 12.01 9.06 -5.28
CA TYR A 212 12.60 8.01 -4.44
C TYR A 212 12.83 8.49 -3.01
N ILE A 213 13.39 9.70 -2.83
CA ILE A 213 13.56 10.31 -1.50
C ILE A 213 12.22 10.46 -0.79
N SER A 214 11.16 10.85 -1.52
CA SER A 214 9.80 10.96 -0.97
C SER A 214 9.27 9.60 -0.50
N ILE A 215 9.46 8.54 -1.29
CA ILE A 215 9.09 7.16 -0.92
C ILE A 215 9.85 6.73 0.35
N CYS A 216 11.17 6.96 0.42
CA CYS A 216 11.96 6.66 1.62
C CYS A 216 11.49 7.46 2.84
N THR A 217 11.12 8.73 2.65
CA THR A 217 10.62 9.60 3.71
C THR A 217 9.27 9.10 4.25
N VAL A 218 8.34 8.74 3.36
CA VAL A 218 7.05 8.14 3.73
C VAL A 218 7.26 6.86 4.54
N TYR A 219 8.13 5.96 4.06
CA TYR A 219 8.44 4.72 4.79
C TYR A 219 9.04 5.00 6.16
N TYR A 220 10.00 5.92 6.25
CA TYR A 220 10.60 6.31 7.52
C TYR A 220 9.54 6.83 8.51
N ILE A 221 8.68 7.76 8.09
CA ILE A 221 7.60 8.29 8.92
C ILE A 221 6.69 7.16 9.43
N LEU A 222 6.29 6.24 8.54
CA LEU A 222 5.48 5.07 8.92
C LEU A 222 6.15 4.23 9.99
N THR A 223 7.46 3.95 9.86
CA THR A 223 8.18 3.17 10.87
C THR A 223 8.27 3.90 12.22
N VAL A 224 8.44 5.23 12.22
CA VAL A 224 8.47 6.03 13.45
C VAL A 224 7.11 6.00 14.15
N ILE A 225 6.02 6.24 13.40
CA ILE A 225 4.65 6.20 13.94
C ILE A 225 4.33 4.80 14.48
N ASN A 226 4.64 3.75 13.71
CA ASN A 226 4.37 2.38 14.10
C ASN A 226 5.15 1.99 15.37
N LYS A 227 6.44 2.33 15.45
CA LYS A 227 7.27 2.12 16.64
C LYS A 227 6.68 2.81 17.87
N TYR A 228 6.16 4.02 17.72
CA TYR A 228 5.51 4.76 18.80
C TYR A 228 4.23 4.04 19.28
N ILE A 229 3.35 3.62 18.37
CA ILE A 229 2.13 2.85 18.67
C ILE A 229 2.48 1.58 19.44
N TRP A 230 3.41 0.76 18.94
CA TRP A 230 3.77 -0.52 19.56
C TRP A 230 4.56 -0.38 20.86
N ARG A 231 5.31 0.71 21.05
CA ARG A 231 5.93 1.02 22.36
C ARG A 231 4.85 1.26 23.41
N ARG A 232 3.82 2.07 23.09
CA ARG A 232 2.72 2.37 24.02
C ARG A 232 1.88 1.14 24.34
N THR A 233 1.60 0.29 23.35
CA THR A 233 0.89 -0.98 23.53
C THR A 233 1.62 -1.91 24.51
N ARG A 234 2.95 -2.07 24.36
CA ARG A 234 3.77 -2.90 25.27
C ARG A 234 3.72 -2.42 26.72
N ILE A 235 3.85 -1.11 26.93
CA ILE A 235 3.76 -0.50 28.29
C ILE A 235 2.39 -0.78 28.91
N SER A 236 1.31 -0.53 28.17
CA SER A 236 -0.05 -0.80 28.65
C SER A 236 -0.27 -2.26 29.02
N THR A 237 0.23 -3.20 28.22
CA THR A 237 0.09 -4.64 28.47
C THR A 237 0.89 -5.08 29.70
N ASN A 238 2.11 -4.56 29.89
CA ASN A 238 2.92 -4.85 31.08
C ASN A 238 2.24 -4.34 32.36
N ASN A 239 1.76 -3.09 32.36
CA ASN A 239 1.05 -2.52 33.52
C ASN A 239 -0.21 -3.32 33.89
N LYS A 240 -0.96 -3.84 32.90
CA LYS A 240 -2.12 -4.72 33.15
C LYS A 240 -1.71 -6.07 33.74
N LYS A 241 -0.59 -6.63 33.27
CA LYS A 241 -0.06 -7.90 33.78
C LYS A 241 0.39 -7.76 35.23
N GLU A 242 1.12 -6.70 35.56
CA GLU A 242 1.54 -6.38 36.93
C GLU A 242 0.34 -6.22 37.87
N LYS A 243 -0.69 -5.45 37.48
CA LYS A 243 -1.92 -5.32 38.28
C LYS A 243 -2.61 -6.66 38.57
N ARG A 244 -2.70 -7.55 37.57
CA ARG A 244 -3.30 -8.89 37.75
C ARG A 244 -2.50 -9.76 38.72
N ILE A 245 -1.17 -9.70 38.65
CA ILE A 245 -0.29 -10.44 39.58
C ILE A 245 -0.51 -9.94 41.01
N THR A 246 -0.51 -8.61 41.22
CA THR A 246 -0.75 -8.02 42.54
C THR A 246 -2.15 -8.33 43.10
N GLU A 247 -3.19 -8.37 42.27
CA GLU A 247 -4.55 -8.78 42.69
C GLU A 247 -4.60 -10.26 43.09
N GLN A 248 -3.91 -11.15 42.36
CA GLN A 248 -3.83 -12.57 42.69
C GLN A 248 -3.04 -12.83 43.99
N GLU A 249 -2.02 -12.02 44.28
CA GLU A 249 -1.26 -12.09 45.53
C GLU A 249 -2.07 -11.63 46.75
N LYS A 250 -3.02 -10.70 46.59
CA LYS A 250 -3.90 -10.24 47.67
C LYS A 250 -5.00 -11.22 48.07
N ILE A 251 -5.28 -12.22 47.23
CA ILE A 251 -6.34 -13.22 47.44
C ILE A 251 -5.77 -14.50 48.12
N LYS A 252 -4.45 -14.64 48.21
CA LYS A 252 -3.76 -15.72 48.92
C LYS A 252 -3.39 -15.32 50.34
#